data_AF-A0A8K1GXW9-F1
#
_entry.id   AF-A0A8K1GXW9-F1
#
_cell.length_a   1.000
_cell.length_b   1.000
_cell.length_c   1.000
_cell.angle_alpha   90.00
_cell.angle_beta   90.00
_cell.angle_gamma   90.00
#
_symmetry.space_group_name_H-M   'P 1'
#
loop_
_entity.id
_entity.type
_entity.pdbx_description
1 polymer ?
#
loop_
_entity_poly.entity_id
_entity_poly.type
_entity_poly.pdbx_seq_one_letter_code
_entity_poly.pdbx_strand_id
1 'polypeptide(L)'
;MRDGGPLGRAGLALLLMAAGAGARPRPAAPEDQPRRNVVLVACDSLDGRLTFFPGNQTVDLPSINFMKRHGTVFLNAYTNSPICCPSRAAMWSGLFTHLTESWNNFKGLDPDYVTWMDLMEKHGYRAQKFGKLDFTSGHHSVSNRVEAWTRDVNFLLRQEGRPMVKLTGHRKQFRVMEKDWQTTDKAINWIKEEAVNFTQPFVLYLGLNLPHPYPSPYAGENFGSSTFLTSPYWLEKVNYEAIKIPKWPSLSEMHPVDYYSSYTKNCTGEFTKEEVRNIRAFYYAMCAETDAMLGEIISALRDTGLLGKTIIIFTADHGELAMEHRQFYKMSMYEGSSHVPLLVMGPGVREQQQVPNVVSLVDIYPTMLDIARIPVPQNLSGYSLIPLLHEKSENEASPRGPRPSWVLSEFHGCNVNSSVYMLRTGKWKYITYSDGSSVLPQLFDLTADPDELTNVAIKFPVTAYSLDKLLHSIVNYPKVSSSVQEYNKQQFISWKQSLGQNYSNVIANLRWHQDWLKDRKKYENAIDKWLGDVDALLGIHYRC
;
A
#
# COMPACT_ATOMS: atom_id res chain seq x y z
N MET A 1 -9.65 -51.66 -0.51
CA MET A 1 -10.60 -51.86 0.61
C MET A 1 -10.07 -51.14 1.83
N ARG A 2 -10.95 -50.36 2.47
CA ARG A 2 -10.78 -49.55 3.70
C ARG A 2 -10.05 -48.21 3.55
N ASP A 3 -10.82 -47.25 3.04
CA ASP A 3 -11.18 -45.94 3.61
C ASP A 3 -10.27 -45.28 4.65
N GLY A 4 -9.86 -44.05 4.33
CA GLY A 4 -9.32 -43.04 5.24
C GLY A 4 -9.31 -41.68 4.54
N GLY A 5 -10.45 -40.98 4.58
CA GLY A 5 -10.62 -39.66 3.95
C GLY A 5 -9.83 -38.54 4.64
N PRO A 6 -9.60 -37.41 3.95
CA PRO A 6 -8.89 -36.29 4.55
C PRO A 6 -9.81 -35.50 5.50
N LEU A 7 -9.29 -35.23 6.69
CA LEU A 7 -9.88 -34.34 7.70
C LEU A 7 -10.06 -32.94 7.11
N GLY A 8 -11.29 -32.61 6.74
CA GLY A 8 -11.70 -31.25 6.42
C GLY A 8 -11.62 -30.37 7.66
N ARG A 9 -10.82 -29.29 7.58
CA ARG A 9 -10.92 -28.17 8.51
C ARG A 9 -12.27 -27.49 8.26
N ALA A 10 -13.22 -27.71 9.17
CA ALA A 10 -14.48 -26.98 9.19
C ALA A 10 -14.18 -25.50 9.44
N GLY A 11 -14.26 -24.69 8.38
CA GLY A 11 -14.36 -23.25 8.49
C GLY A 11 -15.68 -22.93 9.18
N LEU A 12 -15.61 -22.32 10.37
CA LEU A 12 -16.77 -21.84 11.09
C LEU A 12 -17.32 -20.62 10.33
N ALA A 13 -18.19 -20.84 9.35
CA ALA A 13 -18.98 -19.80 8.74
C ALA A 13 -19.98 -19.29 9.80
N LEU A 14 -19.64 -18.18 10.45
CA LEU A 14 -20.50 -17.54 11.43
C LEU A 14 -21.64 -16.82 10.67
N LEU A 15 -22.73 -17.54 10.39
CA LEU A 15 -24.01 -16.92 10.04
C LEU A 15 -24.61 -16.31 11.32
N LEU A 16 -24.35 -15.02 11.55
CA LEU A 16 -25.07 -14.24 12.56
C LEU A 16 -26.36 -13.69 11.95
N MET A 17 -27.47 -14.34 12.28
CA MET A 17 -28.81 -13.75 12.21
C MET A 17 -28.85 -12.56 13.18
N ALA A 18 -28.89 -11.34 12.65
CA ALA A 18 -29.05 -10.14 13.44
C ALA A 18 -30.49 -10.03 13.97
N ALA A 19 -30.68 -10.29 15.26
CA ALA A 19 -31.87 -9.85 15.98
C ALA A 19 -31.77 -8.33 16.21
N GLY A 20 -32.79 -7.60 15.77
CA GLY A 20 -32.79 -6.15 15.70
C GLY A 20 -32.67 -5.43 17.04
N ALA A 21 -31.79 -4.44 17.07
CA ALA A 21 -31.92 -3.24 17.90
C ALA A 21 -31.75 -2.04 16.95
N GLY A 22 -32.77 -1.17 16.92
CA GLY A 22 -33.03 -0.22 15.84
C GLY A 22 -31.91 0.77 15.55
N ALA A 23 -31.30 0.63 14.37
CA ALA A 23 -30.68 1.76 13.69
C ALA A 23 -31.79 2.74 13.29
N ARG A 24 -31.68 4.01 13.67
CA ARG A 24 -32.52 5.05 13.06
C ARG A 24 -32.10 5.13 11.58
N PRO A 25 -33.00 4.90 10.61
CA PRO A 25 -32.69 5.10 9.21
C PRO A 25 -32.32 6.56 8.99
N ARG A 26 -31.30 6.81 8.15
CA ARG A 26 -31.02 8.12 7.58
C ARG A 26 -32.33 8.66 6.97
N PRO A 27 -32.65 9.97 7.04
CA PRO A 27 -33.61 10.52 6.10
C PRO A 27 -33.06 10.21 4.71
N ALA A 28 -33.80 9.42 3.92
CA ALA A 28 -33.37 9.12 2.56
C ALA A 28 -33.10 10.47 1.86
N ALA A 29 -31.91 10.63 1.27
CA ALA A 29 -31.75 11.62 0.22
C ALA A 29 -32.92 11.40 -0.75
N PRO A 30 -33.62 12.45 -1.20
CA PRO A 30 -34.87 12.32 -1.94
C PRO A 30 -34.72 11.22 -3.00
N GLU A 31 -35.63 10.23 -2.97
CA GLU A 31 -35.61 9.03 -3.82
C GLU A 31 -35.40 9.37 -5.31
N ASP A 32 -35.79 10.59 -5.71
CA ASP A 32 -35.66 11.15 -7.05
C ASP A 32 -34.24 11.56 -7.51
N GLN A 33 -33.23 11.60 -6.64
CA GLN A 33 -31.86 11.88 -7.12
C GLN A 33 -31.17 10.61 -7.64
N PRO A 34 -30.74 10.57 -8.92
CA PRO A 34 -30.11 9.38 -9.50
C PRO A 34 -28.78 9.06 -8.83
N ARG A 35 -28.54 7.76 -8.62
CA ARG A 35 -27.26 7.24 -8.12
C ARG A 35 -26.12 7.59 -9.09
N ARG A 36 -24.98 8.00 -8.56
CA ARG A 36 -23.83 8.49 -9.34
C ARG A 36 -22.99 7.33 -9.86
N ASN A 37 -22.38 7.53 -11.02
CA ASN A 37 -21.29 6.65 -11.47
C ASN A 37 -20.05 6.88 -10.60
N VAL A 38 -19.18 5.88 -10.53
CA VAL A 38 -17.91 6.01 -9.81
C VAL A 38 -16.76 5.52 -10.66
N VAL A 39 -15.69 6.29 -10.71
CA VAL A 39 -14.41 5.88 -11.31
C VAL A 39 -13.34 6.00 -10.23
N LEU A 40 -12.75 4.86 -9.86
CA LEU A 40 -11.60 4.79 -8.95
C LEU A 40 -10.34 4.48 -9.76
N VAL A 41 -9.44 5.46 -9.86
CA VAL A 41 -8.10 5.28 -10.44
C VAL A 41 -7.11 5.10 -9.29
N ALA A 42 -6.49 3.93 -9.21
CA ALA A 42 -5.48 3.61 -8.22
C ALA A 42 -4.15 3.29 -8.89
N CYS A 43 -3.09 4.02 -8.54
CA CYS A 43 -1.73 3.77 -9.02
C CYS A 43 -0.92 2.97 -7.98
N ASP A 44 0.26 2.49 -8.37
CA ASP A 44 1.18 1.75 -7.49
C ASP A 44 2.41 2.59 -7.20
N SER A 45 2.68 2.87 -5.93
CA SER A 45 3.89 3.58 -5.47
C SER A 45 3.92 5.11 -5.69
N LEU A 46 2.81 5.84 -5.59
CA LEU A 46 2.80 7.32 -5.70
C LEU A 46 2.80 7.99 -4.32
N ASP A 47 3.82 8.81 -4.05
CA ASP A 47 3.95 9.62 -2.84
C ASP A 47 2.91 10.75 -2.80
N GLY A 48 2.03 10.72 -1.80
CA GLY A 48 0.93 11.67 -1.70
C GLY A 48 1.36 13.12 -1.56
N ARG A 49 2.55 13.40 -1.00
CA ARG A 49 3.07 14.77 -0.82
C ARG A 49 3.24 15.51 -2.15
N LEU A 50 3.38 14.77 -3.26
CA LEU A 50 3.45 15.35 -4.61
C LEU A 50 2.14 16.07 -5.02
N THR A 51 1.03 15.84 -4.33
CA THR A 51 -0.30 16.29 -4.75
C THR A 51 -0.81 17.55 -4.06
N PHE A 52 -0.31 17.96 -2.90
CA PHE A 52 -0.88 19.11 -2.17
C PHE A 52 0.12 20.15 -1.65
N PHE A 53 1.43 19.87 -1.64
CA PHE A 53 2.39 20.90 -1.23
C PHE A 53 2.31 22.12 -2.18
N PRO A 54 2.19 23.35 -1.64
CA PRO A 54 2.18 24.56 -2.44
C PRO A 54 3.56 24.69 -3.10
N GLY A 55 3.63 24.41 -4.40
CA GLY A 55 4.86 24.52 -5.17
C GLY A 55 5.70 23.25 -5.27
N ASN A 56 5.09 22.08 -5.47
CA ASN A 56 5.83 20.95 -6.06
C ASN A 56 6.21 21.28 -7.52
N GLN A 57 7.16 22.22 -7.68
CA GLN A 57 7.75 22.65 -8.94
C GLN A 57 8.62 21.56 -9.55
N THR A 58 8.85 20.47 -8.82
CA THR A 58 9.73 19.38 -9.24
C THR A 58 9.11 18.56 -10.37
N VAL A 59 7.79 18.48 -10.49
CA VAL A 59 7.12 17.74 -11.58
C VAL A 59 5.77 18.32 -11.97
N ASP A 60 5.50 18.37 -13.28
CA ASP A 60 4.21 18.78 -13.83
C ASP A 60 3.16 17.67 -13.75
N LEU A 61 2.09 17.91 -12.98
CA LEU A 61 0.96 16.99 -12.79
C LEU A 61 -0.38 17.67 -13.15
N PRO A 62 -0.63 17.99 -14.44
CA PRO A 62 -1.78 18.78 -14.86
C PRO A 62 -3.15 18.17 -14.52
N SER A 63 -3.30 16.84 -14.55
CA SER A 63 -4.59 16.16 -14.31
C SER A 63 -4.93 16.10 -12.82
N ILE A 64 -3.95 15.82 -11.97
CA ILE A 64 -4.07 15.95 -10.51
C ILE A 64 -4.38 17.41 -10.16
N ASN A 65 -3.69 18.38 -10.76
CA ASN A 65 -3.97 19.80 -10.55
C ASN A 65 -5.38 20.19 -11.03
N PHE A 66 -5.90 19.57 -12.07
CA PHE A 66 -7.29 19.72 -12.50
C PHE A 66 -8.26 19.17 -11.43
N MET A 67 -8.04 17.96 -10.91
CA MET A 67 -8.86 17.41 -9.82
C MET A 67 -8.84 18.28 -8.57
N LYS A 68 -7.70 18.86 -8.19
CA LYS A 68 -7.61 19.80 -7.06
C LYS A 68 -8.47 21.04 -7.26
N ARG A 69 -8.49 21.60 -8.48
CA ARG A 69 -9.28 22.79 -8.79
C ARG A 69 -10.78 22.50 -8.82
N HIS A 70 -11.16 21.30 -9.25
CA HIS A 70 -12.57 20.92 -9.44
C HIS A 70 -13.06 19.88 -8.42
N GLY A 71 -12.39 19.78 -7.29
CA GLY A 71 -12.70 18.78 -6.27
C GLY A 71 -12.01 19.04 -4.95
N THR A 72 -11.92 17.97 -4.16
CA THR A 72 -11.35 17.96 -2.81
C THR A 72 -10.07 17.14 -2.78
N VAL A 73 -9.03 17.64 -2.11
CA VAL A 73 -7.79 16.91 -1.82
C VAL A 73 -7.68 16.65 -0.33
N PHE A 74 -7.35 15.41 0.04
CA PHE A 74 -7.04 15.04 1.42
C PHE A 74 -5.54 15.18 1.67
N LEU A 75 -5.17 16.00 2.65
CA LEU A 75 -3.76 16.31 2.94
C LEU A 75 -3.06 15.21 3.74
N ASN A 76 -3.83 14.34 4.40
CA ASN A 76 -3.32 13.34 5.34
C ASN A 76 -3.98 11.97 5.08
N ALA A 77 -3.81 11.44 3.87
CA ALA A 77 -4.28 10.10 3.52
C ALA A 77 -3.14 9.08 3.63
N TYR A 78 -3.42 7.95 4.29
CA TYR A 78 -2.41 6.94 4.61
C TYR A 78 -2.83 5.54 4.18
N THR A 79 -1.84 4.79 3.69
CA THR A 79 -1.99 3.36 3.41
C THR A 79 -2.11 2.54 4.70
N ASN A 80 -2.91 1.48 4.65
CA ASN A 80 -3.03 0.52 5.75
C ASN A 80 -1.84 -0.42 5.87
N SER A 81 -1.05 -0.55 4.81
CA SER A 81 0.22 -1.26 4.82
C SER A 81 1.08 -0.75 3.69
N PRO A 82 2.35 -0.36 3.91
CA PRO A 82 3.24 0.18 2.88
C PRO A 82 3.76 -0.89 1.89
N ILE A 83 2.86 -1.70 1.33
CA ILE A 83 3.13 -2.72 0.31
C ILE A 83 1.84 -3.10 -0.44
N CYS A 84 1.96 -3.49 -1.71
CA CYS A 84 0.86 -3.62 -2.67
C CYS A 84 -0.35 -4.43 -2.16
N CYS A 85 -0.20 -5.74 -1.92
CA CYS A 85 -1.37 -6.60 -1.68
C CYS A 85 -2.07 -6.35 -0.36
N PRO A 86 -1.37 -6.23 0.78
CA PRO A 86 -2.00 -5.90 2.06
C PRO A 86 -2.73 -4.55 2.04
N SER A 87 -2.17 -3.54 1.38
CA SER A 87 -2.85 -2.24 1.19
C SER A 87 -4.14 -2.41 0.38
N ARG A 88 -4.06 -3.09 -0.77
CA ARG A 88 -5.21 -3.30 -1.64
C ARG A 88 -6.24 -4.21 -0.96
N ALA A 89 -5.84 -5.24 -0.24
CA ALA A 89 -6.73 -6.06 0.57
C ALA A 89 -7.51 -5.21 1.57
N ALA A 90 -6.85 -4.29 2.26
CA ALA A 90 -7.50 -3.37 3.20
C ALA A 90 -8.45 -2.39 2.50
N MET A 91 -8.04 -1.79 1.38
CA MET A 91 -8.87 -0.88 0.57
C MET A 91 -10.12 -1.59 0.00
N TRP A 92 -9.99 -2.84 -0.43
CA TRP A 92 -11.06 -3.60 -1.07
C TRP A 92 -12.02 -4.28 -0.09
N SER A 93 -11.54 -4.64 1.11
CA SER A 93 -12.35 -5.26 2.19
C SER A 93 -12.86 -4.26 3.23
N GLY A 94 -12.26 -3.07 3.31
CA GLY A 94 -12.54 -2.07 4.33
C GLY A 94 -12.04 -2.46 5.72
N LEU A 95 -11.17 -3.47 5.83
CA LEU A 95 -10.65 -4.02 7.08
C LEU A 95 -9.13 -3.80 7.21
N PHE A 96 -8.65 -3.59 8.44
CA PHE A 96 -7.21 -3.56 8.70
C PHE A 96 -6.52 -4.89 8.40
N THR A 97 -5.22 -4.84 8.11
CA THR A 97 -4.42 -5.98 7.66
C THR A 97 -4.46 -7.15 8.65
N HIS A 98 -4.44 -6.89 9.95
CA HIS A 98 -4.54 -7.94 10.96
C HIS A 98 -5.90 -8.64 11.03
N LEU A 99 -6.98 -8.03 10.53
CA LEU A 99 -8.31 -8.62 10.53
C LEU A 99 -8.52 -9.57 9.35
N THR A 100 -7.84 -9.31 8.23
CA THR A 100 -7.87 -10.17 7.03
C THR A 100 -6.68 -11.12 6.94
N GLU A 101 -5.75 -11.03 7.88
CA GLU A 101 -4.48 -11.75 7.89
C GLU A 101 -3.69 -11.59 6.58
N SER A 102 -3.86 -10.45 5.91
CA SER A 102 -3.23 -10.19 4.62
C SER A 102 -1.79 -9.73 4.80
N TRP A 103 -0.91 -10.61 5.27
CA TRP A 103 0.40 -10.24 5.82
C TRP A 103 1.41 -9.69 4.81
N ASN A 104 1.36 -10.16 3.57
CA ASN A 104 2.36 -9.85 2.56
C ASN A 104 1.79 -10.03 1.15
N ASN A 105 2.60 -9.90 0.11
CA ASN A 105 2.10 -9.98 -1.26
C ASN A 105 1.70 -11.38 -1.76
N PHE A 106 1.78 -12.41 -0.92
CA PHE A 106 1.41 -13.78 -1.24
C PHE A 106 0.19 -14.26 -0.47
N LYS A 107 0.02 -13.77 0.77
CA LYS A 107 -1.18 -13.94 1.57
C LYS A 107 -1.92 -12.60 1.58
N GLY A 108 -2.77 -12.40 0.56
CA GLY A 108 -3.73 -11.30 0.51
C GLY A 108 -5.08 -11.70 1.09
N LEU A 109 -6.12 -11.07 0.60
CA LEU A 109 -7.51 -11.34 0.95
C LEU A 109 -7.92 -12.74 0.49
N ASP A 110 -8.62 -13.49 1.33
CA ASP A 110 -9.15 -14.79 0.88
C ASP A 110 -10.23 -14.56 -0.21
N PRO A 111 -10.34 -15.47 -1.20
CA PRO A 111 -11.23 -15.25 -2.36
C PRO A 111 -12.70 -15.03 -2.01
N ASP A 112 -13.16 -15.53 -0.86
CA ASP A 112 -14.56 -15.48 -0.43
C ASP A 112 -14.93 -14.17 0.31
N TYR A 113 -13.99 -13.25 0.51
CA TYR A 113 -14.29 -11.96 1.13
C TYR A 113 -15.15 -11.08 0.21
N VAL A 114 -16.20 -10.51 0.80
CA VAL A 114 -17.08 -9.56 0.11
C VAL A 114 -16.41 -8.19 0.01
N THR A 115 -16.13 -7.76 -1.22
CA THR A 115 -15.57 -6.43 -1.51
C THR A 115 -16.66 -5.38 -1.68
N TRP A 116 -16.27 -4.09 -1.64
CA TRP A 116 -17.22 -2.99 -1.91
C TRP A 116 -17.82 -3.10 -3.32
N MET A 117 -17.05 -3.62 -4.28
CA MET A 117 -17.52 -3.74 -5.67
C MET A 117 -18.57 -4.84 -5.80
N ASP A 118 -18.39 -5.96 -5.10
CA ASP A 118 -19.37 -7.06 -5.08
C ASP A 118 -20.71 -6.57 -4.53
N LEU A 119 -20.68 -5.74 -3.48
CA LEU A 119 -21.88 -5.11 -2.93
C LEU A 119 -22.51 -4.12 -3.91
N MET A 120 -21.72 -3.28 -4.59
CA MET A 120 -22.27 -2.36 -5.60
C MET A 120 -22.94 -3.11 -6.75
N GLU A 121 -22.30 -4.15 -7.28
CA GLU A 121 -22.84 -4.99 -8.35
C GLU A 121 -24.15 -5.66 -7.91
N LYS A 122 -24.18 -6.25 -6.70
CA LYS A 122 -25.41 -6.82 -6.11
C LYS A 122 -26.55 -5.81 -6.01
N HIS A 123 -26.25 -4.52 -5.88
CA HIS A 123 -27.24 -3.44 -5.82
C HIS A 123 -27.44 -2.73 -7.17
N GLY A 124 -27.09 -3.38 -8.28
CA GLY A 124 -27.46 -2.95 -9.63
C GLY A 124 -26.51 -1.93 -10.27
N TYR A 125 -25.28 -1.81 -9.77
CA TYR A 125 -24.22 -1.14 -10.52
C TYR A 125 -23.66 -2.06 -11.62
N ARG A 126 -23.31 -1.49 -12.77
CA ARG A 126 -22.43 -2.15 -13.75
C ARG A 126 -20.99 -2.01 -13.28
N ALA A 127 -20.39 -3.11 -12.83
CA ALA A 127 -19.03 -3.12 -12.29
C ALA A 127 -18.00 -3.53 -13.36
N GLN A 128 -16.92 -2.76 -13.48
CA GLN A 128 -15.82 -3.06 -14.39
C GLN A 128 -14.47 -2.82 -13.71
N LYS A 129 -13.50 -3.70 -13.99
CA LYS A 129 -12.14 -3.66 -13.45
C LYS A 129 -11.13 -3.79 -14.58
N PHE A 130 -10.15 -2.90 -14.64
CA PHE A 130 -9.00 -3.02 -15.53
C PHE A 130 -7.69 -2.86 -14.75
N GLY A 131 -6.67 -3.61 -15.17
CA GLY A 131 -5.32 -3.48 -14.64
C GLY A 131 -5.09 -4.20 -13.32
N LYS A 132 -4.25 -3.62 -12.47
CA LYS A 132 -3.72 -4.24 -11.26
C LYS A 132 -4.74 -4.25 -10.12
N LEU A 133 -5.12 -5.45 -9.67
CA LEU A 133 -6.02 -5.65 -8.54
C LEU A 133 -5.26 -5.96 -7.25
N ASP A 134 -4.38 -6.96 -7.30
CA ASP A 134 -3.46 -7.43 -6.26
C ASP A 134 -4.04 -7.56 -4.83
N PHE A 135 -5.36 -7.56 -4.63
CA PHE A 135 -5.95 -7.64 -3.28
C PHE A 135 -6.03 -9.08 -2.74
N THR A 136 -6.11 -10.11 -3.59
CA THR A 136 -6.10 -11.53 -3.16
C THR A 136 -4.68 -12.11 -3.12
N SER A 137 -3.87 -11.78 -4.12
CA SER A 137 -2.45 -12.14 -4.22
C SER A 137 -1.80 -11.30 -5.31
N GLY A 138 -0.49 -11.09 -5.21
CA GLY A 138 0.30 -10.36 -6.21
C GLY A 138 1.29 -11.26 -6.94
N HIS A 139 1.72 -10.83 -8.12
CA HIS A 139 2.75 -11.52 -8.90
C HIS A 139 4.15 -11.13 -8.39
N HIS A 140 4.66 -11.84 -7.37
CA HIS A 140 5.99 -11.60 -6.81
C HIS A 140 6.89 -12.84 -6.87
N SER A 141 8.21 -12.60 -6.82
CA SER A 141 9.21 -13.66 -6.93
C SER A 141 9.22 -14.58 -5.70
N VAL A 142 9.63 -15.84 -5.88
CA VAL A 142 9.90 -16.76 -4.76
C VAL A 142 10.88 -16.13 -3.76
N SER A 143 11.87 -15.37 -4.25
CA SER A 143 12.82 -14.64 -3.38
C SER A 143 12.12 -13.69 -2.41
N ASN A 144 11.16 -12.87 -2.87
CA ASN A 144 10.41 -11.97 -1.97
C ASN A 144 9.58 -12.75 -0.95
N ARG A 145 9.05 -13.91 -1.35
CA ARG A 145 8.24 -14.78 -0.49
C ARG A 145 9.07 -15.37 0.63
N VAL A 146 10.19 -15.99 0.27
CA VAL A 146 11.08 -16.64 1.22
C VAL A 146 11.67 -15.62 2.17
N GLU A 147 12.04 -14.43 1.69
CA GLU A 147 12.51 -13.35 2.56
C GLU A 147 11.45 -12.89 3.56
N ALA A 148 10.19 -12.76 3.14
CA ALA A 148 9.11 -12.41 4.06
C ALA A 148 8.94 -13.48 5.15
N TRP A 149 9.10 -14.76 4.81
CA TRP A 149 9.03 -15.86 5.77
C TRP A 149 10.24 -15.96 6.69
N THR A 150 11.45 -15.68 6.19
CA THR A 150 12.69 -15.80 6.97
C THR A 150 13.08 -14.50 7.68
N ARG A 151 12.18 -13.52 7.75
CA ARG A 151 12.47 -12.21 8.37
C ARG A 151 12.83 -12.27 9.87
N ASP A 152 12.44 -13.33 10.55
CA ASP A 152 12.74 -13.57 11.97
C ASP A 152 13.97 -14.48 12.16
N VAL A 153 14.62 -14.93 11.09
CA VAL A 153 15.88 -15.69 11.17
C VAL A 153 17.02 -14.72 11.46
N ASN A 154 17.92 -15.09 12.37
CA ASN A 154 19.08 -14.27 12.73
C ASN A 154 20.19 -14.32 11.66
N PHE A 155 19.89 -13.76 10.49
CA PHE A 155 20.87 -13.43 9.47
C PHE A 155 20.55 -12.07 8.85
N LEU A 156 21.53 -11.50 8.16
CA LEU A 156 21.39 -10.26 7.44
C LEU A 156 21.94 -10.45 6.03
N LEU A 157 21.04 -10.41 5.06
CA LEU A 157 21.35 -10.73 3.66
C LEU A 157 20.88 -9.58 2.76
N ARG A 158 21.80 -9.06 1.95
CA ARG A 158 21.54 -8.01 0.99
C ARG A 158 20.96 -8.61 -0.28
N GLN A 159 19.96 -7.94 -0.86
CA GLN A 159 19.57 -8.25 -2.21
C GLN A 159 20.65 -7.85 -3.23
N GLU A 160 20.57 -8.48 -4.38
CA GLU A 160 21.42 -8.31 -5.57
C GLU A 160 21.71 -6.89 -5.95
N GLY A 161 20.65 -6.38 -6.58
CA GLY A 161 20.62 -5.10 -7.20
C GLY A 161 20.24 -4.00 -6.24
N ARG A 162 20.45 -2.79 -6.74
CA ARG A 162 20.11 -1.54 -6.08
C ARG A 162 19.13 -0.77 -6.99
N PRO A 163 18.63 0.41 -6.59
CA PRO A 163 17.81 1.21 -7.48
C PRO A 163 18.66 1.72 -8.64
N MET A 164 18.14 1.60 -9.85
CA MET A 164 18.77 2.03 -11.09
C MET A 164 17.82 2.88 -11.91
N VAL A 165 18.38 3.67 -12.82
CA VAL A 165 17.61 4.44 -13.80
C VAL A 165 17.89 3.93 -15.20
N LYS A 166 16.88 3.92 -16.07
CA LYS A 166 17.03 3.58 -17.48
C LYS A 166 16.20 4.51 -18.33
N LEU A 167 16.85 5.17 -19.28
CA LEU A 167 16.19 6.02 -20.27
C LEU A 167 15.86 5.18 -21.50
N THR A 168 14.65 5.31 -22.04
CA THR A 168 14.37 4.76 -23.37
C THR A 168 15.08 5.57 -24.45
N GLY A 169 15.47 4.92 -25.54
CA GLY A 169 16.26 5.56 -26.61
C GLY A 169 15.51 6.56 -27.48
N HIS A 170 14.17 6.69 -27.33
CA HIS A 170 13.33 7.45 -28.25
C HIS A 170 12.80 8.73 -27.61
N ARG A 171 13.33 9.90 -28.01
CA ARG A 171 12.95 11.23 -27.47
C ARG A 171 11.45 11.54 -27.50
N LYS A 172 10.69 10.98 -28.44
CA LYS A 172 9.25 11.23 -28.60
C LYS A 172 8.35 10.12 -28.03
N GLN A 173 8.93 9.13 -27.33
CA GLN A 173 8.14 8.05 -26.75
C GLN A 173 7.37 8.55 -25.52
N PHE A 174 6.09 8.85 -25.69
CA PHE A 174 5.20 9.22 -24.58
C PHE A 174 4.59 7.99 -23.89
N ARG A 175 4.37 6.89 -24.61
CA ARG A 175 3.92 5.62 -24.01
C ARG A 175 5.13 4.76 -23.68
N VAL A 176 5.69 4.93 -22.49
CA VAL A 176 6.81 4.12 -22.01
C VAL A 176 6.26 2.85 -21.36
N MET A 177 5.23 3.00 -20.52
CA MET A 177 4.60 1.86 -19.83
C MET A 177 3.44 1.29 -20.63
N GLU A 178 3.78 0.60 -21.72
CA GLU A 178 2.83 0.11 -22.71
C GLU A 178 1.66 -0.69 -22.11
N LYS A 179 1.91 -1.54 -21.11
CA LYS A 179 0.86 -2.35 -20.47
C LYS A 179 -0.17 -1.49 -19.73
N ASP A 180 0.28 -0.44 -19.05
CA ASP A 180 -0.61 0.48 -18.34
C ASP A 180 -1.38 1.36 -19.34
N TRP A 181 -0.74 1.80 -20.43
CA TRP A 181 -1.42 2.49 -21.52
C TRP A 181 -2.48 1.62 -22.21
N GLN A 182 -2.17 0.36 -22.53
CA GLN A 182 -3.14 -0.59 -23.10
C GLN A 182 -4.32 -0.84 -22.16
N THR A 183 -4.06 -0.89 -20.86
CA THR A 183 -5.10 -1.04 -19.83
C THR A 183 -5.98 0.21 -19.75
N THR A 184 -5.36 1.39 -19.82
CA THR A 184 -6.05 2.68 -19.86
C THR A 184 -6.90 2.81 -21.12
N ASP A 185 -6.39 2.42 -22.30
CA ASP A 185 -7.14 2.40 -23.55
C ASP A 185 -8.38 1.50 -23.46
N LYS A 186 -8.27 0.32 -22.83
CA LYS A 186 -9.44 -0.56 -22.59
C LYS A 186 -10.50 0.12 -21.73
N ALA A 187 -10.09 0.81 -20.67
CA ALA A 187 -11.01 1.57 -19.82
C ALA A 187 -11.68 2.72 -20.59
N ILE A 188 -10.92 3.45 -21.41
CA ILE A 188 -11.44 4.53 -22.27
C ILE A 188 -12.45 4.01 -23.27
N ASN A 189 -12.13 2.91 -23.97
CA ASN A 189 -13.03 2.32 -24.97
C ASN A 189 -14.30 1.81 -24.30
N TRP A 190 -14.19 1.15 -23.14
CA TRP A 190 -15.35 0.73 -22.36
C TRP A 190 -16.25 1.91 -21.97
N ILE A 191 -15.66 3.04 -21.55
CA ILE A 191 -16.42 4.27 -21.29
C ILE A 191 -17.16 4.75 -22.55
N LYS A 192 -16.44 4.85 -23.69
CA LYS A 192 -16.95 5.42 -24.94
C LYS A 192 -17.97 4.56 -25.67
N GLU A 193 -17.85 3.23 -25.57
CA GLU A 193 -18.63 2.28 -26.37
C GLU A 193 -19.73 1.59 -25.55
N GLU A 194 -19.48 1.33 -24.26
CA GLU A 194 -20.41 0.59 -23.41
C GLU A 194 -21.09 1.51 -22.38
N ALA A 195 -20.32 2.21 -21.56
CA ALA A 195 -20.86 2.95 -20.41
C ALA A 195 -21.84 4.06 -20.79
N VAL A 196 -21.67 4.68 -21.95
CA VAL A 196 -22.60 5.70 -22.51
C VAL A 196 -24.01 5.17 -22.73
N ASN A 197 -24.17 3.86 -22.92
CA ASN A 197 -25.44 3.23 -23.22
C ASN A 197 -26.18 2.73 -21.97
N PHE A 198 -25.57 2.86 -20.78
CA PHE A 198 -26.18 2.38 -19.55
C PHE A 198 -27.24 3.34 -19.00
N THR A 199 -28.37 2.78 -18.61
CA THR A 199 -29.39 3.46 -17.80
C THR A 199 -29.14 3.27 -16.30
N GLN A 200 -28.45 2.18 -15.92
CA GLN A 200 -27.99 1.93 -14.57
C GLN A 200 -26.67 2.67 -14.28
N PRO A 201 -26.37 3.01 -13.01
CA PRO A 201 -25.07 3.56 -12.68
C PRO A 201 -23.97 2.51 -12.87
N PHE A 202 -22.74 2.96 -13.10
CA PHE A 202 -21.58 2.09 -13.20
C PHE A 202 -20.50 2.40 -12.17
N VAL A 203 -19.66 1.41 -11.89
CA VAL A 203 -18.43 1.57 -11.14
C VAL A 203 -17.27 0.98 -11.92
N LEU A 204 -16.24 1.80 -12.13
CA LEU A 204 -15.03 1.43 -12.84
C LEU A 204 -13.84 1.56 -11.90
N TYR A 205 -13.07 0.49 -11.78
CA TYR A 205 -11.75 0.52 -11.15
C TYR A 205 -10.67 0.39 -12.23
N LEU A 206 -9.71 1.32 -12.22
CA LEU A 206 -8.50 1.27 -13.04
C LEU A 206 -7.27 1.21 -12.14
N GLY A 207 -6.60 0.06 -12.13
CA GLY A 207 -5.35 -0.16 -11.40
C GLY A 207 -4.13 -0.01 -12.30
N LEU A 208 -3.32 1.01 -12.08
CA LEU A 208 -2.06 1.24 -12.80
C LEU A 208 -0.88 0.63 -12.03
N ASN A 209 0.12 0.12 -12.74
CA ASN A 209 1.38 -0.33 -12.13
C ASN A 209 2.39 0.81 -11.96
N LEU A 210 2.33 1.84 -12.80
CA LEU A 210 3.07 3.06 -12.56
C LEU A 210 2.69 3.73 -11.22
N PRO A 211 3.63 4.48 -10.60
CA PRO A 211 5.06 4.63 -10.91
C PRO A 211 6.00 3.56 -10.31
N HIS A 212 5.54 2.33 -10.04
CA HIS A 212 6.39 1.25 -9.48
C HIS A 212 7.61 0.92 -10.37
N PRO A 213 8.83 0.76 -9.81
CA PRO A 213 10.02 0.44 -10.59
C PRO A 213 10.11 -1.05 -10.96
N TYR A 214 10.61 -1.35 -12.15
CA TYR A 214 10.54 -2.69 -12.75
C TYR A 214 11.80 -3.52 -12.50
N PRO A 215 11.68 -4.85 -12.37
CA PRO A 215 12.87 -5.72 -12.34
C PRO A 215 13.74 -5.50 -13.59
N SER A 216 15.04 -5.31 -13.38
CA SER A 216 16.02 -5.25 -14.46
C SER A 216 16.24 -6.66 -15.04
N PRO A 217 16.04 -6.87 -16.35
CA PRO A 217 16.18 -8.20 -16.97
C PRO A 217 17.65 -8.61 -17.23
N TYR A 218 18.62 -7.72 -17.00
CA TYR A 218 19.99 -7.96 -17.47
C TYR A 218 20.82 -8.82 -16.51
N ALA A 219 21.46 -9.85 -17.08
CA ALA A 219 22.60 -10.53 -16.49
C ALA A 219 23.83 -9.60 -16.58
N GLY A 220 24.34 -9.19 -15.43
CA GLY A 220 25.48 -8.29 -15.23
C GLY A 220 25.68 -8.11 -13.72
N GLU A 221 26.55 -7.19 -13.29
CA GLU A 221 26.81 -6.95 -11.85
C GLU A 221 25.56 -6.50 -11.06
N ASN A 222 24.50 -6.11 -11.77
CA ASN A 222 23.26 -5.55 -11.23
C ASN A 222 22.03 -6.46 -11.45
N PHE A 223 22.23 -7.78 -11.59
CA PHE A 223 21.14 -8.76 -11.68
C PHE A 223 20.17 -8.62 -10.48
N GLY A 224 18.86 -8.62 -10.75
CA GLY A 224 17.84 -8.41 -9.70
C GLY A 224 17.67 -6.95 -9.23
N SER A 225 18.24 -5.96 -9.93
CA SER A 225 18.00 -4.53 -9.67
C SER A 225 16.57 -4.09 -10.00
N SER A 226 16.19 -2.95 -9.44
CA SER A 226 14.88 -2.33 -9.69
C SER A 226 15.09 -1.03 -10.44
N THR A 227 14.44 -0.91 -11.59
CA THR A 227 14.71 0.11 -12.59
C THR A 227 13.56 1.10 -12.67
N PHE A 228 13.86 2.36 -12.40
CA PHE A 228 13.01 3.47 -12.78
C PHE A 228 13.24 3.73 -14.28
N LEU A 229 12.23 3.44 -15.08
CA LEU A 229 12.28 3.50 -16.53
C LEU A 229 11.45 4.69 -17.01
N THR A 230 12.02 5.54 -17.85
CA THR A 230 11.28 6.69 -18.42
C THR A 230 11.85 7.09 -19.78
N SER A 231 11.30 8.13 -20.42
CA SER A 231 11.77 8.70 -21.68
C SER A 231 12.20 10.16 -21.52
N PRO A 232 12.96 10.72 -22.47
CA PRO A 232 13.30 12.14 -22.46
C PRO A 232 12.06 13.05 -22.40
N TYR A 233 10.96 12.66 -23.05
CA TYR A 233 9.69 13.40 -23.04
C TYR A 233 9.13 13.61 -21.63
N TRP A 234 9.18 12.57 -20.79
CA TRP A 234 8.69 12.65 -19.41
C TRP A 234 9.68 13.36 -18.48
N LEU A 235 10.99 13.22 -18.72
CA LEU A 235 12.00 13.98 -17.97
C LEU A 235 11.87 15.49 -18.19
N GLU A 236 11.41 15.94 -19.36
CA GLU A 236 11.11 17.36 -19.60
C GLU A 236 9.99 17.91 -18.69
N LYS A 237 9.18 17.04 -18.08
CA LYS A 237 8.16 17.41 -17.08
C LYS A 237 8.70 17.55 -15.68
N VAL A 238 9.99 17.24 -15.48
CA VAL A 238 10.65 17.26 -14.19
C VAL A 238 11.63 18.44 -14.14
N ASN A 239 11.44 19.34 -13.18
CA ASN A 239 12.43 20.37 -12.90
C ASN A 239 13.58 19.76 -12.10
N TYR A 240 14.61 19.31 -12.82
CA TYR A 240 15.75 18.58 -12.27
C TYR A 240 16.48 19.35 -11.15
N GLU A 241 16.62 20.67 -11.29
CA GLU A 241 17.29 21.52 -10.30
C GLU A 241 16.46 21.74 -9.03
N ALA A 242 15.13 21.60 -9.12
CA ALA A 242 14.24 21.65 -7.96
C ALA A 242 14.20 20.33 -7.17
N ILE A 243 14.91 19.27 -7.60
CA ILE A 243 14.94 18.00 -6.88
C ILE A 243 15.78 18.13 -5.60
N LYS A 244 15.11 18.08 -4.45
CA LYS A 244 15.75 17.96 -3.14
C LYS A 244 16.49 16.62 -3.03
N ILE A 245 17.76 16.68 -2.62
CA ILE A 245 18.52 15.49 -2.21
C ILE A 245 18.18 15.20 -0.74
N PRO A 246 17.67 14.01 -0.41
CA PRO A 246 17.36 13.63 0.96
C PRO A 246 18.61 13.71 1.85
N LYS A 247 18.41 14.14 3.10
CA LYS A 247 19.44 14.02 4.15
C LYS A 247 19.39 12.59 4.70
N TRP A 248 20.56 12.00 4.93
CA TRP A 248 20.66 10.67 5.54
C TRP A 248 21.41 10.77 6.86
N PRO A 249 20.90 10.15 7.94
CA PRO A 249 21.72 9.92 9.13
C PRO A 249 22.89 9.00 8.79
N SER A 250 23.95 9.04 9.61
CA SER A 250 25.02 8.04 9.48
C SER A 250 24.49 6.64 9.79
N LEU A 251 25.16 5.59 9.30
CA LEU A 251 24.69 4.22 9.49
C LEU A 251 24.63 3.79 10.95
N SER A 252 25.53 4.33 11.78
CA SER A 252 25.57 4.11 13.23
C SER A 252 24.43 4.80 13.98
N GLU A 253 23.81 5.83 13.39
CA GLU A 253 22.70 6.57 13.99
C GLU A 253 21.33 6.07 13.51
N MET A 254 21.30 5.22 12.48
CA MET A 254 20.06 4.64 11.99
C MET A 254 19.42 3.76 13.06
N HIS A 255 18.10 3.84 13.16
CA HIS A 255 17.33 2.88 13.94
C HIS A 255 17.57 1.45 13.40
N PRO A 256 17.71 0.41 14.26
CA PRO A 256 18.10 -0.93 13.82
C PRO A 256 17.18 -1.53 12.74
N VAL A 257 15.88 -1.25 12.80
CA VAL A 257 14.91 -1.72 11.80
C VAL A 257 15.10 -1.01 10.45
N ASP A 258 15.42 0.29 10.49
CA ASP A 258 15.71 1.06 9.27
C ASP A 258 17.05 0.65 8.66
N TYR A 259 18.06 0.41 9.49
CA TYR A 259 19.34 -0.13 9.03
C TYR A 259 19.13 -1.48 8.35
N TYR A 260 18.35 -2.39 8.95
CA TYR A 260 18.00 -3.67 8.33
C TYR A 260 17.34 -3.46 6.96
N SER A 261 16.37 -2.54 6.87
CA SER A 261 15.68 -2.26 5.60
C SER A 261 16.64 -1.71 4.55
N SER A 262 17.44 -0.69 4.87
CA SER A 262 18.44 -0.13 3.97
C SER A 262 19.50 -1.16 3.56
N TYR A 263 19.94 -2.01 4.49
CA TYR A 263 20.91 -3.07 4.20
C TYR A 263 20.30 -4.09 3.25
N THR A 264 19.17 -4.69 3.59
CA THR A 264 18.55 -5.75 2.78
C THR A 264 18.13 -5.25 1.39
N LYS A 265 17.80 -3.96 1.23
CA LYS A 265 17.51 -3.31 -0.05
C LYS A 265 18.76 -2.96 -0.88
N ASN A 266 19.97 -3.23 -0.41
CA ASN A 266 21.21 -2.80 -1.05
C ASN A 266 21.32 -1.27 -1.20
N CYS A 267 20.89 -0.56 -0.16
CA CYS A 267 21.08 0.88 -0.06
C CYS A 267 22.23 1.25 0.87
N THR A 268 23.00 0.27 1.35
CA THR A 268 24.12 0.49 2.29
C THR A 268 25.46 0.87 1.70
N GLY A 269 25.59 0.88 0.37
CA GLY A 269 26.77 1.36 -0.33
C GLY A 269 26.81 2.87 -0.56
N GLU A 270 27.87 3.31 -1.24
CA GLU A 270 28.02 4.70 -1.67
C GLU A 270 26.99 5.07 -2.76
N PHE A 271 26.39 6.25 -2.62
CA PHE A 271 25.55 6.88 -3.64
C PHE A 271 25.99 8.33 -3.79
N THR A 272 26.30 8.74 -5.01
CA THR A 272 26.57 10.14 -5.30
C THR A 272 25.28 10.95 -5.24
N LYS A 273 25.40 12.27 -5.01
CA LYS A 273 24.24 13.17 -5.05
C LYS A 273 23.55 13.15 -6.43
N GLU A 274 24.33 12.98 -7.50
CA GLU A 274 23.80 12.90 -8.86
C GLU A 274 23.01 11.60 -9.08
N GLU A 275 23.50 10.45 -8.61
CA GLU A 275 22.77 9.19 -8.67
C GLU A 275 21.43 9.28 -7.93
N VAL A 276 21.42 9.83 -6.71
CA VAL A 276 20.20 10.04 -5.93
C VAL A 276 19.23 10.98 -6.66
N ARG A 277 19.74 12.07 -7.23
CA ARG A 277 18.93 13.02 -8.01
C ARG A 277 18.31 12.34 -9.23
N ASN A 278 19.08 11.54 -9.95
CA ASN A 278 18.63 10.82 -11.14
C ASN A 278 17.53 9.81 -10.77
N ILE A 279 17.69 9.03 -9.70
CA ILE A 279 16.65 8.10 -9.25
C ILE A 279 15.33 8.85 -8.99
N ARG A 280 15.38 9.98 -8.28
CA ARG A 280 14.21 10.82 -8.01
C ARG A 280 13.62 11.42 -9.28
N ALA A 281 14.46 11.92 -10.19
CA ALA A 281 14.00 12.48 -11.45
C ALA A 281 13.21 11.48 -12.29
N PHE A 282 13.70 10.24 -12.37
CA PHE A 282 13.04 9.18 -13.13
C PHE A 282 11.74 8.74 -12.46
N TYR A 283 11.72 8.64 -11.13
CA TYR A 283 10.48 8.40 -10.38
C TYR A 283 9.43 9.49 -10.63
N TYR A 284 9.81 10.77 -10.59
CA TYR A 284 8.90 11.87 -10.87
C TYR A 284 8.41 11.87 -12.32
N ALA A 285 9.27 11.56 -13.28
CA ALA A 285 8.87 11.40 -14.68
C ALA A 285 7.83 10.27 -14.86
N MET A 286 7.98 9.16 -14.13
CA MET A 286 6.98 8.08 -14.07
C MET A 286 5.66 8.54 -13.41
N CYS A 287 5.72 9.43 -12.42
CA CYS A 287 4.51 10.05 -11.85
C CYS A 287 3.79 10.94 -12.87
N ALA A 288 4.52 11.70 -13.70
CA ALA A 288 3.94 12.50 -14.78
C ALA A 288 3.25 11.64 -15.85
N GLU A 289 3.81 10.47 -16.18
CA GLU A 289 3.16 9.52 -17.08
C GLU A 289 1.87 8.94 -16.46
N THR A 290 1.87 8.68 -15.14
CA THR A 290 0.66 8.26 -14.39
C THR A 290 -0.43 9.33 -14.46
N ASP A 291 -0.06 10.60 -14.26
CA ASP A 291 -0.97 11.74 -14.33
C ASP A 291 -1.59 11.89 -15.72
N ALA A 292 -0.85 11.62 -16.79
CA ALA A 292 -1.39 11.66 -18.15
C ALA A 292 -2.47 10.58 -18.39
N MET A 293 -2.29 9.36 -17.87
CA MET A 293 -3.32 8.32 -17.96
C MET A 293 -4.59 8.69 -17.22
N LEU A 294 -4.47 9.33 -16.04
CA LEU A 294 -5.62 9.90 -15.33
C LEU A 294 -6.33 10.97 -16.20
N GLY A 295 -5.57 11.84 -16.87
CA GLY A 295 -6.09 12.85 -17.77
C GLY A 295 -6.90 12.29 -18.94
N GLU A 296 -6.49 11.15 -19.50
CA GLU A 296 -7.23 10.47 -20.56
C GLU A 296 -8.57 9.89 -20.07
N ILE A 297 -8.62 9.36 -18.85
CA ILE A 297 -9.88 8.89 -18.24
C ILE A 297 -10.85 10.05 -18.00
N ILE A 298 -10.35 11.16 -17.44
CA ILE A 298 -11.14 12.38 -17.24
C ILE A 298 -11.66 12.91 -18.59
N SER A 299 -10.82 12.92 -19.62
CA SER A 299 -11.19 13.36 -20.96
C SER A 299 -12.24 12.45 -21.60
N ALA A 300 -12.10 11.12 -21.47
CA ALA A 300 -13.09 10.17 -21.98
C ALA A 300 -14.48 10.38 -21.35
N LEU A 301 -14.56 10.63 -20.04
CA LEU A 301 -15.80 10.95 -19.36
C LEU A 301 -16.38 12.31 -19.82
N ARG A 302 -15.53 13.31 -20.04
CA ARG A 302 -15.95 14.62 -20.53
C ARG A 302 -16.53 14.53 -21.93
N ASP A 303 -15.81 13.90 -22.85
CA ASP A 303 -16.13 13.85 -24.28
C ASP A 303 -17.40 13.02 -24.54
N THR A 304 -17.76 12.13 -23.62
CA THR A 304 -18.99 11.32 -23.63
C THR A 304 -20.16 11.95 -22.85
N GLY A 305 -19.95 13.12 -22.21
CA GLY A 305 -20.96 13.77 -21.36
C GLY A 305 -21.22 13.07 -20.02
N LEU A 306 -20.42 12.06 -19.65
CA LEU A 306 -20.56 11.31 -18.41
C LEU A 306 -19.91 11.99 -17.19
N LEU A 307 -19.01 12.96 -17.39
CA LEU A 307 -18.27 13.63 -16.31
C LEU A 307 -19.19 14.24 -15.25
N GLY A 308 -20.26 14.94 -15.65
CA GLY A 308 -21.21 15.57 -14.73
C GLY A 308 -22.06 14.60 -13.90
N LYS A 309 -21.99 13.29 -14.19
CA LYS A 309 -22.71 12.22 -13.48
C LYS A 309 -21.79 11.29 -12.69
N THR A 310 -20.48 11.54 -12.73
CA THR A 310 -19.46 10.60 -12.26
C THR A 310 -18.63 11.20 -11.15
N ILE A 311 -18.50 10.50 -10.02
CA ILE A 311 -17.51 10.79 -8.99
C ILE A 311 -16.21 10.10 -9.37
N ILE A 312 -15.11 10.85 -9.43
CA ILE A 312 -13.78 10.35 -9.73
C ILE A 312 -12.95 10.39 -8.45
N ILE A 313 -12.37 9.26 -8.08
CA ILE A 313 -11.45 9.11 -6.95
C ILE A 313 -10.08 8.71 -7.51
N PHE A 314 -9.04 9.45 -7.12
CA PHE A 314 -7.65 9.13 -7.46
C PHE A 314 -6.85 8.86 -6.19
N THR A 315 -6.13 7.74 -6.15
CA THR A 315 -5.30 7.33 -5.00
C THR A 315 -4.09 6.49 -5.43
N ALA A 316 -3.24 6.15 -4.46
CA ALA A 316 -2.25 5.08 -4.58
C ALA A 316 -2.45 4.02 -3.49
N ASP A 317 -1.92 2.82 -3.69
CA ASP A 317 -1.89 1.78 -2.66
C ASP A 317 -0.83 2.07 -1.58
N HIS A 318 0.30 2.65 -1.95
CA HIS A 318 1.35 3.15 -1.07
C HIS A 318 2.24 4.14 -1.83
N GLY A 319 3.20 4.75 -1.14
CA GLY A 319 4.19 5.64 -1.74
C GLY A 319 5.45 4.94 -2.25
N GLU A 320 6.48 5.75 -2.52
CA GLU A 320 7.84 5.36 -2.89
C GLU A 320 8.82 6.30 -2.17
N LEU A 321 9.78 5.72 -1.43
CA LEU A 321 10.77 6.46 -0.66
C LEU A 321 11.67 7.29 -1.56
N ALA A 322 11.91 6.86 -2.80
CA ALA A 322 12.70 7.59 -3.79
C ALA A 322 14.02 8.11 -3.19
N MET A 323 14.73 7.22 -2.47
CA MET A 323 15.99 7.47 -1.76
C MET A 323 15.89 8.24 -0.43
N GLU A 324 14.71 8.55 0.09
CA GLU A 324 14.55 9.04 1.46
C GLU A 324 14.92 7.96 2.49
N HIS A 325 15.46 8.38 3.64
CA HIS A 325 15.98 7.48 4.68
C HIS A 325 16.95 6.41 4.17
N ARG A 326 17.64 6.71 3.06
CA ARG A 326 18.56 5.79 2.38
C ARG A 326 17.88 4.48 1.97
N GLN A 327 16.67 4.61 1.41
CA GLN A 327 15.86 3.50 0.94
C GLN A 327 15.16 3.90 -0.36
N PHE A 328 15.01 2.97 -1.28
CA PHE A 328 14.00 3.03 -2.33
C PHE A 328 12.94 1.97 -2.03
N TYR A 329 11.92 1.86 -2.88
CA TYR A 329 10.71 1.10 -2.61
C TYR A 329 9.87 1.72 -1.48
N LYS A 330 9.12 0.84 -0.84
CA LYS A 330 8.12 1.05 0.17
C LYS A 330 8.56 0.21 1.38
N MET A 331 7.66 -0.45 2.11
CA MET A 331 8.01 -1.32 3.24
C MET A 331 8.59 -0.52 4.42
N SER A 332 8.15 0.72 4.58
CA SER A 332 8.52 1.61 5.69
C SER A 332 7.32 2.46 6.11
N MET A 333 7.35 2.94 7.35
CA MET A 333 6.31 3.82 7.91
C MET A 333 6.59 5.32 7.70
N TYR A 334 7.73 5.67 7.09
CA TYR A 334 8.03 7.03 6.69
C TYR A 334 7.00 7.57 5.67
N GLU A 335 6.84 8.90 5.61
CA GLU A 335 5.88 9.61 4.77
C GLU A 335 6.02 9.19 3.30
N GLY A 336 7.24 9.16 2.77
CA GLY A 336 7.47 8.77 1.37
C GLY A 336 6.94 7.37 1.02
N SER A 337 6.81 6.46 2.00
CA SER A 337 6.26 5.11 1.78
C SER A 337 4.79 4.97 2.17
N SER A 338 4.31 5.71 3.17
CA SER A 338 3.01 5.48 3.82
C SER A 338 1.96 6.54 3.52
N HIS A 339 2.38 7.75 3.16
CA HIS A 339 1.50 8.84 2.75
C HIS A 339 1.14 8.68 1.27
N VAL A 340 -0.16 8.67 0.96
CA VAL A 340 -0.68 8.43 -0.39
C VAL A 340 -1.54 9.60 -0.88
N PRO A 341 -1.61 9.85 -2.19
CA PRO A 341 -2.55 10.82 -2.73
C PRO A 341 -3.97 10.36 -2.45
N LEU A 342 -4.89 11.29 -2.19
CA LEU A 342 -6.31 11.01 -2.22
C LEU A 342 -7.06 12.27 -2.67
N LEU A 343 -7.61 12.20 -3.88
CA LEU A 343 -8.36 13.29 -4.50
C LEU A 343 -9.72 12.77 -4.95
N VAL A 344 -10.74 13.59 -4.76
CA VAL A 344 -12.10 13.28 -5.17
C VAL A 344 -12.67 14.48 -5.93
N MET A 345 -13.26 14.24 -7.10
CA MET A 345 -13.99 15.28 -7.84
C MET A 345 -15.30 14.73 -8.40
N GLY A 346 -16.21 15.62 -8.78
CA GLY A 346 -17.47 15.25 -9.41
C GLY A 346 -18.69 15.84 -8.70
N PRO A 347 -19.90 15.41 -9.07
CA PRO A 347 -21.11 16.06 -8.62
C PRO A 347 -21.32 15.97 -7.10
N GLY A 348 -21.56 17.13 -6.49
CA GLY A 348 -21.74 17.26 -5.04
C GLY A 348 -20.43 17.41 -4.26
N VAL A 349 -19.29 17.08 -4.84
CA VAL A 349 -17.98 17.26 -4.19
C VAL A 349 -17.60 18.73 -4.23
N ARG A 350 -17.18 19.28 -3.10
CA ARG A 350 -16.74 20.68 -3.02
C ARG A 350 -15.46 20.89 -3.82
N GLU A 351 -15.45 21.96 -4.62
CA GLU A 351 -14.29 22.36 -5.40
C GLU A 351 -13.27 23.15 -4.56
N GLN A 352 -11.98 23.03 -4.91
CA GLN A 352 -10.87 23.73 -4.27
C GLN A 352 -10.75 23.49 -2.75
N GLN A 353 -11.34 22.40 -2.24
CA GLN A 353 -11.30 22.07 -0.83
C GLN A 353 -10.03 21.29 -0.50
N GLN A 354 -9.40 21.65 0.62
CA GLN A 354 -8.35 20.85 1.25
C GLN A 354 -8.86 20.30 2.58
N VAL A 355 -8.83 18.99 2.75
CA VAL A 355 -9.27 18.32 3.97
C VAL A 355 -8.03 17.93 4.80
N PRO A 356 -7.84 18.54 5.99
CA PRO A 356 -6.68 18.25 6.82
C PRO A 356 -6.86 17.00 7.69
N ASN A 357 -8.07 16.43 7.76
CA ASN A 357 -8.35 15.22 8.53
C ASN A 357 -7.43 14.07 8.12
N VAL A 358 -6.98 13.29 9.11
CA VAL A 358 -6.24 12.05 8.86
C VAL A 358 -7.24 10.98 8.42
N VAL A 359 -7.01 10.41 7.24
CA VAL A 359 -7.87 9.41 6.58
C VAL A 359 -7.05 8.23 6.09
N SER A 360 -7.71 7.11 5.80
CA SER A 360 -7.05 5.84 5.50
C SER A 360 -7.70 5.14 4.30
N LEU A 361 -6.96 4.28 3.60
CA LEU A 361 -7.51 3.56 2.44
C LEU A 361 -8.68 2.61 2.79
N VAL A 362 -8.77 2.11 4.02
CA VAL A 362 -9.99 1.40 4.50
C VAL A 362 -11.26 2.25 4.44
N ASP A 363 -11.13 3.59 4.39
CA ASP A 363 -12.26 4.51 4.24
C ASP A 363 -12.88 4.46 2.84
N ILE A 364 -12.17 3.92 1.83
CA ILE A 364 -12.69 3.78 0.47
C ILE A 364 -13.93 2.89 0.46
N TYR A 365 -13.88 1.72 1.11
CA TYR A 365 -15.02 0.79 1.14
C TYR A 365 -16.34 1.44 1.59
N PRO A 366 -16.46 2.02 2.80
CA PRO A 366 -17.70 2.66 3.22
C PRO A 366 -18.04 3.89 2.38
N THR A 367 -17.06 4.59 1.80
CA THR A 367 -17.30 5.71 0.88
C THR A 367 -17.98 5.24 -0.41
N MET A 368 -17.51 4.13 -1.00
CA MET A 368 -18.11 3.54 -2.20
C MET A 368 -19.57 3.13 -1.95
N LEU A 369 -19.86 2.54 -0.79
CA LEU A 369 -21.22 2.20 -0.41
C LEU A 369 -22.11 3.42 -0.16
N ASP A 370 -21.59 4.47 0.49
CA ASP A 370 -22.34 5.70 0.74
C ASP A 370 -22.68 6.44 -0.57
N ILE A 371 -21.73 6.49 -1.53
CA ILE A 371 -22.00 6.99 -2.90
C ILE A 371 -23.12 6.20 -3.57
N ALA A 372 -23.09 4.87 -3.40
CA ALA A 372 -24.09 3.96 -3.96
C ALA A 372 -25.42 3.94 -3.20
N ARG A 373 -25.51 4.64 -2.05
CA ARG A 373 -26.62 4.59 -1.09
C ARG A 373 -26.92 3.17 -0.58
N ILE A 374 -25.88 2.37 -0.40
CA ILE A 374 -25.95 1.03 0.16
C ILE A 374 -25.66 1.11 1.67
N PRO A 375 -26.44 0.43 2.53
CA PRO A 375 -26.16 0.39 3.96
C PRO A 375 -24.73 -0.12 4.25
N VAL A 376 -23.98 0.65 5.04
CA VAL A 376 -22.58 0.34 5.40
C VAL A 376 -22.55 -0.72 6.52
N PRO A 377 -21.85 -1.86 6.35
CA PRO A 377 -21.67 -2.84 7.40
C PRO A 377 -20.98 -2.26 8.66
N GLN A 378 -21.41 -2.68 9.84
CA GLN A 378 -20.90 -2.13 11.11
C GLN A 378 -19.46 -2.58 11.44
N ASN A 379 -19.00 -3.69 10.87
CA ASN A 379 -17.73 -4.34 11.20
C ASN A 379 -16.52 -3.83 10.39
N LEU A 380 -16.70 -2.83 9.51
CA LEU A 380 -15.58 -2.26 8.74
C LEU A 380 -14.58 -1.52 9.64
N SER A 381 -13.35 -1.36 9.22
CA SER A 381 -12.37 -0.51 9.91
C SER A 381 -12.49 0.96 9.52
N GLY A 382 -12.90 1.26 8.28
CA GLY A 382 -12.98 2.62 7.74
C GLY A 382 -14.31 3.36 7.99
N TYR A 383 -14.29 4.67 7.74
CA TYR A 383 -15.44 5.57 7.83
C TYR A 383 -15.67 6.23 6.46
N SER A 384 -16.92 6.50 6.09
CA SER A 384 -17.21 7.22 4.83
C SER A 384 -16.53 8.59 4.80
N LEU A 385 -16.01 8.96 3.64
CA LEU A 385 -15.40 10.26 3.37
C LEU A 385 -16.44 11.29 2.92
N ILE A 386 -17.65 10.87 2.53
CA ILE A 386 -18.72 11.76 2.03
C ILE A 386 -19.01 12.95 2.97
N PRO A 387 -19.08 12.78 4.30
CA PRO A 387 -19.28 13.92 5.20
C PRO A 387 -18.17 14.98 5.15
N LEU A 388 -16.98 14.63 4.66
CA LEU A 388 -15.84 15.55 4.51
C LEU A 388 -15.82 16.26 3.15
N LEU A 389 -16.65 15.82 2.19
CA LEU A 389 -16.67 16.31 0.80
C LEU A 389 -17.75 17.38 0.52
N HIS A 390 -18.67 17.63 1.46
CA HIS A 390 -19.83 18.52 1.28
C HIS A 390 -19.80 19.76 2.19
N GLU A 391 -20.40 20.88 1.77
CA GLU A 391 -20.46 22.14 2.54
C GLU A 391 -21.33 22.05 3.80
N LYS A 392 -22.40 21.26 3.76
CA LYS A 392 -23.22 21.00 4.94
C LYS A 392 -22.67 19.79 5.68
N SER A 393 -21.85 20.08 6.68
CA SER A 393 -21.83 19.30 7.92
C SER A 393 -23.23 19.41 8.54
N GLU A 394 -24.23 18.78 7.94
CA GLU A 394 -25.33 18.34 8.79
C GLU A 394 -24.69 17.40 9.80
N ASN A 395 -25.02 17.60 11.07
CA ASN A 395 -24.72 16.68 12.17
C ASN A 395 -25.43 15.34 11.93
N GLU A 396 -25.31 14.75 10.74
CA GLU A 396 -25.62 13.37 10.46
C GLU A 396 -24.54 12.58 11.16
N ALA A 397 -24.78 12.27 12.43
CA ALA A 397 -23.99 11.31 13.16
C ALA A 397 -23.88 10.07 12.27
N SER A 398 -22.65 9.77 11.83
CA SER A 398 -22.37 8.50 11.17
C SER A 398 -22.98 7.39 12.04
N PRO A 399 -23.68 6.40 11.46
CA PRO A 399 -24.21 5.27 12.22
C PRO A 399 -23.14 4.54 13.04
N ARG A 400 -21.87 4.76 12.70
CA ARG A 400 -20.68 4.19 13.35
C ARG A 400 -20.03 5.10 14.39
N GLY A 401 -20.64 6.25 14.71
CA GLY A 401 -20.08 7.25 15.62
C GLY A 401 -19.05 8.18 14.94
N PRO A 402 -18.39 9.05 15.70
CA PRO A 402 -17.43 10.02 15.16
C PRO A 402 -16.21 9.31 14.55
N ARG A 403 -15.73 9.81 13.41
CA ARG A 403 -14.47 9.37 12.81
C ARG A 403 -13.32 9.57 13.82
N PRO A 404 -12.45 8.57 14.02
CA PRO A 404 -11.28 8.74 14.87
C PRO A 404 -10.31 9.79 14.30
N SER A 405 -9.62 10.51 15.17
CA SER A 405 -8.56 11.46 14.79
C SER A 405 -7.22 10.77 14.49
N TRP A 406 -7.23 9.46 14.25
CA TRP A 406 -6.06 8.62 14.04
C TRP A 406 -6.28 7.64 12.89
N VAL A 407 -5.17 7.16 12.32
CA VAL A 407 -5.14 6.04 11.38
C VAL A 407 -4.04 5.07 11.74
N LEU A 408 -4.21 3.82 11.30
CA LEU A 408 -3.31 2.69 11.54
C LEU A 408 -2.70 2.22 10.22
N SER A 409 -1.40 1.95 10.24
CA SER A 409 -0.69 1.20 9.20
C SER A 409 0.10 0.05 9.83
N GLU A 410 0.11 -1.11 9.17
CA GLU A 410 0.74 -2.34 9.66
C GLU A 410 1.63 -2.93 8.56
N PHE A 411 2.80 -3.50 8.91
CA PHE A 411 3.67 -4.12 7.93
C PHE A 411 4.36 -5.38 8.47
N HIS A 412 4.28 -6.46 7.69
CA HIS A 412 4.70 -7.80 8.09
C HIS A 412 5.49 -8.56 7.01
N GLY A 413 5.89 -7.86 5.94
CA GLY A 413 6.47 -8.45 4.73
C GLY A 413 7.99 -8.59 4.73
N CYS A 414 8.58 -8.59 3.53
CA CYS A 414 10.03 -8.65 3.31
C CYS A 414 10.71 -7.28 3.57
N ASN A 415 12.05 -7.25 3.55
CA ASN A 415 12.87 -6.05 3.81
C ASN A 415 12.61 -5.34 5.15
N VAL A 416 12.10 -6.07 6.14
CA VAL A 416 11.98 -5.67 7.54
C VAL A 416 12.21 -6.91 8.41
N ASN A 417 12.81 -6.76 9.60
CA ASN A 417 13.10 -7.87 10.53
C ASN A 417 12.13 -7.93 11.72
N SER A 418 11.04 -7.16 11.67
CA SER A 418 10.05 -7.05 12.72
C SER A 418 8.70 -6.74 12.10
N SER A 419 7.61 -7.17 12.75
CA SER A 419 6.32 -6.54 12.46
C SER A 419 6.36 -5.08 12.90
N VAL A 420 5.81 -4.18 12.10
CA VAL A 420 5.86 -2.73 12.33
C VAL A 420 4.45 -2.18 12.34
N TYR A 421 4.16 -1.30 13.29
CA TYR A 421 2.86 -0.69 13.48
C TYR A 421 3.04 0.81 13.58
N MET A 422 2.23 1.57 12.83
CA MET A 422 2.25 3.02 12.84
C MET A 422 0.87 3.57 13.22
N LEU A 423 0.86 4.48 14.19
CA LEU A 423 -0.29 5.29 14.57
C LEU A 423 -0.01 6.74 14.19
N ARG A 424 -0.83 7.28 13.28
CA ARG A 424 -0.74 8.67 12.84
C ARG A 424 -1.92 9.48 13.38
N THR A 425 -1.65 10.53 14.15
CA THR A 425 -2.69 11.42 14.71
C THR A 425 -2.19 12.84 14.94
N GLY A 426 -3.01 13.86 14.61
CA GLY A 426 -2.65 15.26 14.79
C GLY A 426 -1.34 15.62 14.08
N LYS A 427 -0.31 16.00 14.81
CA LYS A 427 1.07 16.19 14.29
C LYS A 427 2.00 14.98 14.50
N TRP A 428 1.57 14.01 15.29
CA TRP A 428 2.40 12.90 15.73
C TRP A 428 2.30 11.71 14.78
N LYS A 429 3.44 11.08 14.54
CA LYS A 429 3.54 9.73 13.99
C LYS A 429 4.32 8.87 14.98
N TYR A 430 3.66 7.86 15.54
CA TYR A 430 4.25 6.90 16.46
C TYR A 430 4.42 5.56 15.75
N ILE A 431 5.59 4.94 15.89
CA ILE A 431 5.92 3.65 15.29
C ILE A 431 6.45 2.73 16.40
N THR A 432 5.88 1.53 16.49
CA THR A 432 6.33 0.47 17.40
C THR A 432 6.53 -0.85 16.65
N TYR A 433 7.18 -1.79 17.31
CA TYR A 433 7.75 -2.99 16.68
C TYR A 433 7.44 -4.24 17.49
N SER A 434 6.98 -5.30 16.82
CA SER A 434 6.74 -6.64 17.36
C SER A 434 6.06 -6.70 18.73
N ASP A 435 6.82 -6.79 19.81
CA ASP A 435 6.35 -6.91 21.19
C ASP A 435 6.22 -5.57 21.94
N GLY A 436 6.69 -4.48 21.33
CA GLY A 436 6.69 -3.13 21.90
C GLY A 436 7.83 -2.85 22.88
N SER A 437 8.72 -3.83 23.10
CA SER A 437 9.79 -3.73 24.10
C SER A 437 11.17 -4.15 23.61
N SER A 438 11.26 -5.06 22.66
CA SER A 438 12.54 -5.57 22.13
C SER A 438 13.27 -4.55 21.24
N VAL A 439 12.52 -3.62 20.65
CA VAL A 439 13.05 -2.55 19.81
C VAL A 439 12.40 -1.24 20.25
N LEU A 440 13.22 -0.20 20.43
CA LEU A 440 12.73 1.10 20.87
C LEU A 440 11.74 1.69 19.85
N PRO A 441 10.66 2.36 20.30
CA PRO A 441 9.74 3.01 19.38
C PRO A 441 10.35 4.25 18.73
N GLN A 442 9.75 4.68 17.64
CA GLN A 442 10.02 5.96 17.00
C GLN A 442 8.81 6.90 17.15
N LEU A 443 9.07 8.17 17.44
CA LEU A 443 8.05 9.22 17.49
C LEU A 443 8.54 10.44 16.71
N PHE A 444 7.73 10.91 15.77
CA PHE A 444 8.01 12.08 14.94
C PHE A 444 6.94 13.17 15.10
N ASP A 445 7.39 14.42 15.17
CA ASP A 445 6.53 15.60 15.05
C ASP A 445 6.58 16.09 13.59
N LEU A 446 5.59 15.71 12.78
CA LEU A 446 5.60 16.00 11.34
C LEU A 446 5.42 17.49 11.01
N THR A 447 4.99 18.32 11.98
CA THR A 447 4.94 19.76 11.78
C THR A 447 6.32 20.39 11.89
N ALA A 448 7.15 19.92 12.84
CA ALA A 448 8.50 20.42 13.05
C ALA A 448 9.56 19.71 12.18
N ASP A 449 9.31 18.44 11.84
CA ASP A 449 10.22 17.55 11.14
C ASP A 449 9.49 16.74 10.06
N PRO A 450 9.13 17.38 8.92
CA PRO A 450 8.41 16.72 7.84
C PRO A 450 9.25 15.68 7.07
N ASP A 451 10.58 15.67 7.28
CA ASP A 451 11.51 14.69 6.72
C ASP A 451 11.77 13.51 7.69
N GLU A 452 11.16 13.53 8.90
CA GLU A 452 11.23 12.43 9.89
C GLU A 452 12.66 12.00 10.26
N LEU A 453 13.56 12.97 10.40
CA LEU A 453 14.98 12.72 10.67
C LEU A 453 15.28 12.58 12.16
N THR A 454 14.39 13.05 13.04
CA THR A 454 14.63 13.13 14.48
C THR A 454 13.60 12.32 15.26
N ASN A 455 14.01 11.16 15.77
CA ASN A 455 13.19 10.41 16.73
C ASN A 455 13.14 11.16 18.08
N VAL A 456 11.96 11.66 18.45
CA VAL A 456 11.73 12.42 19.69
C VAL A 456 11.05 11.60 20.80
N ALA A 457 10.98 10.27 20.68
CA ALA A 457 10.31 9.42 21.66
C ALA A 457 10.86 9.60 23.09
N ILE A 458 12.20 9.68 23.23
CA ILE A 458 12.88 9.89 24.52
C ILE A 458 12.58 11.29 25.08
N LYS A 459 12.41 12.30 24.21
CA LYS A 459 12.10 13.68 24.61
C LYS A 459 10.65 13.85 25.05
N PHE A 460 9.73 13.05 24.49
CA PHE A 460 8.30 13.11 24.80
C PHE A 460 7.75 11.74 25.26
N PRO A 461 8.24 11.18 26.39
CA PRO A 461 7.90 9.82 26.81
C PRO A 461 6.42 9.67 27.17
N VAL A 462 5.79 10.70 27.75
CA VAL A 462 4.35 10.69 28.06
C VAL A 462 3.49 10.64 26.80
N THR A 463 3.90 11.35 25.75
CA THR A 463 3.24 11.32 24.45
C THR A 463 3.38 9.94 23.81
N ALA A 464 4.61 9.40 23.76
CA ALA A 464 4.88 8.07 23.21
C ALA A 464 4.04 7.00 23.93
N TYR A 465 4.03 7.00 25.27
CA TYR A 465 3.22 6.07 26.07
C TYR A 465 1.72 6.19 25.83
N SER A 466 1.20 7.41 25.68
CA SER A 466 -0.23 7.64 25.43
C SER A 466 -0.65 7.15 24.05
N LEU A 467 0.20 7.36 23.05
CA LEU A 467 -0.02 6.86 21.68
C LEU A 467 0.11 5.34 21.60
N ASP A 468 1.04 4.74 22.36
CA ASP A 468 1.17 3.29 22.46
C ASP A 468 -0.08 2.65 23.09
N LYS A 469 -0.60 3.23 24.18
CA LYS A 469 -1.88 2.81 24.78
C LYS A 469 -3.04 2.89 23.80
N LEU A 470 -3.12 3.99 23.03
CA LEU A 470 -4.14 4.14 22.01
C LEU A 470 -3.99 3.06 20.94
N LEU A 471 -2.79 2.81 20.44
CA LEU A 471 -2.52 1.75 19.48
C LEU A 471 -2.90 0.36 20.00
N HIS A 472 -2.56 0.04 21.25
CA HIS A 472 -2.95 -1.21 21.91
C HIS A 472 -4.46 -1.41 22.03
N SER A 473 -5.22 -0.32 22.17
CA SER A 473 -6.68 -0.38 22.19
C SER A 473 -7.29 -0.71 20.82
N ILE A 474 -6.53 -0.51 19.74
CA ILE A 474 -6.95 -0.74 18.35
C ILE A 474 -6.51 -2.14 17.90
N VAL A 475 -5.26 -2.52 18.20
CA VAL A 475 -4.67 -3.78 17.78
C VAL A 475 -3.79 -4.38 18.89
N ASN A 476 -3.97 -5.68 19.13
CA ASN A 476 -3.06 -6.45 19.99
C ASN A 476 -1.81 -6.83 19.17
N TYR A 477 -0.94 -5.85 18.95
CA TYR A 477 0.21 -5.99 18.06
C TYR A 477 1.22 -7.09 18.49
N PRO A 478 1.44 -7.42 19.78
CA PRO A 478 2.27 -8.57 20.14
C PRO A 478 1.65 -9.89 19.67
N LYS A 479 0.33 -10.07 19.86
CA LYS A 479 -0.38 -11.26 19.39
C LYS A 479 -0.34 -11.38 17.87
N VAL A 480 -0.59 -10.28 17.16
CA VAL A 480 -0.52 -10.25 15.69
C VAL A 480 0.88 -10.61 15.22
N SER A 481 1.92 -10.06 15.86
CA SER A 481 3.32 -10.37 15.54
C SER A 481 3.65 -11.84 15.73
N SER A 482 3.18 -12.46 16.83
CA SER A 482 3.32 -13.91 17.04
C SER A 482 2.58 -14.74 15.98
N SER A 483 1.37 -14.33 15.58
CA SER A 483 0.62 -14.99 14.50
C SER A 483 1.35 -14.92 13.15
N VAL A 484 1.95 -13.77 12.83
CA VAL A 484 2.77 -13.60 11.63
C VAL A 484 4.01 -14.50 11.68
N GLN A 485 4.70 -14.56 12.82
CA GLN A 485 5.88 -15.42 13.01
C GLN A 485 5.54 -16.90 12.79
N GLU A 486 4.43 -17.36 13.38
CA GLU A 486 3.96 -18.74 13.21
C GLU A 486 3.60 -19.02 11.75
N TYR A 487 2.83 -18.12 11.11
CA TYR A 487 2.50 -18.23 9.69
C TYR A 487 3.76 -18.35 8.84
N ASN A 488 4.71 -17.42 9.01
CA ASN A 488 5.96 -17.38 8.27
C ASN A 488 6.75 -18.68 8.40
N LYS A 489 6.85 -19.19 9.63
CA LYS A 489 7.57 -20.43 9.94
C LYS A 489 6.93 -21.65 9.28
N GLN A 490 5.61 -21.79 9.40
CA GLN A 490 4.87 -22.89 8.78
C GLN A 490 4.97 -22.88 7.26
N GLN A 491 4.84 -21.69 6.64
CA GLN A 491 4.97 -21.57 5.20
C GLN A 491 6.39 -21.87 4.72
N PHE A 492 7.41 -21.43 5.47
CA PHE A 492 8.79 -21.77 5.15
C PHE A 492 9.06 -23.28 5.25
N ILE A 493 8.57 -23.95 6.29
CA ILE A 493 8.69 -25.41 6.46
C ILE A 493 8.05 -26.12 5.27
N SER A 494 6.81 -25.76 4.92
CA SER A 494 6.09 -26.36 3.78
C SER A 494 6.84 -26.14 2.46
N TRP A 495 7.36 -24.94 2.23
CA TRP A 495 8.17 -24.64 1.05
C TRP A 495 9.48 -25.44 1.02
N LYS A 496 10.23 -25.46 2.13
CA LYS A 496 11.47 -26.27 2.27
C LYS A 496 11.21 -27.74 1.97
N GLN A 497 10.13 -28.32 2.51
CA GLN A 497 9.73 -29.71 2.25
C GLN A 497 9.38 -29.96 0.78
N SER A 498 8.64 -29.04 0.15
CA SER A 498 8.24 -29.15 -1.27
C SER A 498 9.43 -29.23 -2.24
N LEU A 499 10.58 -28.69 -1.86
CA LEU A 499 11.80 -28.72 -2.66
C LEU A 499 12.67 -29.97 -2.42
N GLY A 500 12.48 -30.67 -1.30
CA GLY A 500 13.27 -31.85 -0.93
C GLY A 500 14.77 -31.58 -1.00
N GLN A 501 15.50 -32.44 -1.71
CA GLN A 501 16.96 -32.35 -1.88
C GLN A 501 17.41 -31.10 -2.66
N ASN A 502 16.51 -30.44 -3.40
CA ASN A 502 16.84 -29.23 -4.15
C ASN A 502 16.81 -27.95 -3.28
N TYR A 503 16.32 -28.03 -2.04
CA TYR A 503 16.16 -26.88 -1.15
C TYR A 503 17.44 -26.02 -1.06
N SER A 504 18.58 -26.64 -0.75
CA SER A 504 19.81 -25.88 -0.51
C SER A 504 20.33 -25.18 -1.77
N ASN A 505 20.06 -25.76 -2.95
CA ASN A 505 20.40 -25.13 -4.21
C ASN A 505 19.46 -23.94 -4.50
N VAL A 506 18.15 -24.10 -4.29
CA VAL A 506 17.17 -23.04 -4.54
C VAL A 506 17.38 -21.85 -3.59
N ILE A 507 17.50 -22.07 -2.28
CA ILE A 507 17.66 -20.97 -1.31
C ILE A 507 18.96 -20.18 -1.51
N ALA A 508 20.03 -20.87 -1.93
CA ALA A 508 21.31 -20.24 -2.22
C ALA A 508 21.27 -19.34 -3.46
N ASN A 509 20.37 -19.61 -4.41
CA ASN A 509 20.23 -18.88 -5.67
C ASN A 509 19.07 -17.85 -5.67
N LEU A 510 18.51 -17.55 -4.50
CA LEU A 510 17.55 -16.45 -4.37
C LEU A 510 18.25 -15.10 -4.56
N ARG A 511 17.48 -14.00 -4.47
CA ARG A 511 17.96 -12.62 -4.72
C ARG A 511 19.08 -12.13 -3.80
N TRP A 512 19.62 -12.96 -2.92
CA TRP A 512 20.71 -12.67 -1.99
C TRP A 512 21.94 -13.56 -2.22
N HIS A 513 22.05 -14.22 -3.38
CA HIS A 513 23.03 -15.29 -3.60
C HIS A 513 24.47 -14.87 -3.29
N GLN A 514 24.85 -13.64 -3.65
CA GLN A 514 26.17 -13.08 -3.34
C GLN A 514 26.47 -13.04 -1.83
N ASP A 515 25.52 -12.60 -1.01
CA ASP A 515 25.69 -12.59 0.44
C ASP A 515 25.64 -14.00 1.03
N TRP A 516 24.78 -14.87 0.48
CA TRP A 516 24.64 -16.26 0.89
C TRP A 516 25.95 -17.05 0.70
N LEU A 517 26.62 -16.88 -0.44
CA LEU A 517 27.85 -17.59 -0.78
C LEU A 517 29.05 -17.22 0.11
N LYS A 518 29.03 -16.06 0.78
CA LYS A 518 30.10 -15.63 1.69
C LYS A 518 30.26 -16.56 2.89
N ASP A 519 29.14 -17.09 3.41
CA ASP A 519 29.15 -17.99 4.57
C ASP A 519 27.88 -18.85 4.61
N ARG A 520 27.73 -19.72 3.61
CA ARG A 520 26.56 -20.59 3.45
C ARG A 520 26.24 -21.38 4.72
N LYS A 521 27.25 -21.93 5.38
CA LYS A 521 27.09 -22.77 6.57
C LYS A 521 26.50 -21.97 7.73
N LYS A 522 26.92 -20.71 7.93
CA LYS A 522 26.33 -19.83 8.93
C LYS A 522 24.84 -19.59 8.69
N TYR A 523 24.42 -19.34 7.46
CA TYR A 523 23.01 -19.06 7.15
C TYR A 523 22.14 -20.31 7.24
N GLU A 524 22.63 -21.47 6.77
CA GLU A 524 21.95 -22.75 6.95
C GLU A 524 21.78 -23.07 8.45
N ASN A 525 22.84 -22.91 9.25
CA ASN A 525 22.76 -23.11 10.70
C ASN A 525 21.79 -22.13 11.39
N ALA A 526 21.72 -20.88 10.94
CA ALA A 526 20.78 -19.89 11.49
C ALA A 526 19.33 -20.29 11.23
N ILE A 527 19.03 -20.81 10.04
CA ILE A 527 17.72 -21.36 9.70
C ILE A 527 17.42 -22.59 10.53
N ASP A 528 18.36 -23.53 10.63
CA ASP A 528 18.14 -24.77 11.40
C ASP A 528 17.96 -24.49 12.89
N LYS A 529 18.69 -23.51 13.45
CA LYS A 529 18.44 -23.03 14.83
C LYS A 529 17.04 -22.43 14.96
N TRP A 530 16.67 -21.52 14.07
CA TRP A 530 15.34 -20.90 14.08
C TRP A 530 14.22 -21.95 13.99
N LEU A 531 14.38 -22.98 13.14
CA LEU A 531 13.43 -24.08 13.03
C LEU A 531 13.45 -25.00 14.27
N GLY A 532 14.62 -25.30 14.83
CA GLY A 532 14.80 -26.16 16.00
C GLY A 532 14.20 -25.59 17.30
N ASP A 533 14.06 -24.26 17.41
CA ASP A 533 13.34 -23.63 18.50
C ASP A 533 11.84 -24.04 18.54
N VAL A 534 11.29 -24.64 17.45
CA VAL A 534 9.93 -25.24 17.43
C VAL A 534 9.87 -26.59 18.12
N ASP A 535 10.87 -27.45 17.93
CA ASP A 535 10.84 -28.80 18.50
C ASP A 535 10.87 -28.74 20.04
N ALA A 536 11.49 -27.69 20.59
CA ALA A 536 11.44 -27.36 22.02
C ALA A 536 10.09 -26.79 22.49
N LEU A 537 9.34 -26.11 21.63
CA LEU A 537 8.02 -25.50 21.93
C LEU A 537 6.84 -26.45 21.68
N LEU A 538 6.96 -27.40 20.75
CA LEU A 538 5.93 -28.39 20.41
C LEU A 538 6.12 -29.74 21.12
N GLY A 539 7.20 -29.94 21.86
CA GLY A 539 7.45 -31.18 22.62
C GLY A 539 7.54 -32.43 21.75
N ILE A 540 7.88 -32.29 20.46
CA ILE A 540 8.00 -33.42 19.54
C ILE A 540 9.44 -33.93 19.62
N HIS A 541 9.70 -34.80 20.60
CA HIS A 541 10.88 -35.65 20.58
C HIS A 541 10.71 -36.70 19.48
N TYR A 542 11.35 -36.50 18.33
CA TYR A 542 11.66 -37.60 17.43
C TYR A 542 12.69 -38.50 18.13
N ARG A 543 12.21 -39.58 18.77
CA ARG A 543 13.07 -40.72 19.11
C ARG A 543 13.40 -41.44 17.79
N CYS A 544 14.70 -41.65 17.58
CA CYS A 544 15.32 -42.29 16.43
C CYS A 544 14.70 -43.63 16.03
#